data_AF-A0A194X9A6-F1
#
_entry.id   AF-A0A194X9A6-F1
#
_cell.length_a   1.000
_cell.length_b   1.000
_cell.length_c   1.000
_cell.angle_alpha   90.00
_cell.angle_beta   90.00
_cell.angle_gamma   90.00
#
_symmetry.space_group_name_H-M   'P 1'
#
loop_
_entity.id
_entity.type
_entity.pdbx_description
1 polymer ?
#
loop_
_entity_poly.entity_id
_entity_poly.type
_entity_poly.pdbx_seq_one_letter_code
_entity_poly.pdbx_strand_id
1 'polypeptide(L)'
;VDQKLLTLLHFNLVRALTELVLILRLDPDKMNDDIESPWIEGSDLAVENLPETMRPTRLQREIPHHPEADMFPFPEYRDNLILAGKEVDDVELCMDILYGVDPEEIRGSASGRTGLIVWDDPWLQTSWEVEEGFARKWKRLVGNCGSLINSTNYWRRSRGEKPLLLD
;
A
#
# COMPACT_ATOMS: atom_id res chain seq x y z
N VAL A 1 -17.19 -16.96 -0.84
CA VAL A 1 -17.13 -15.56 -0.34
C VAL A 1 -18.31 -14.82 -0.94
N ASP A 2 -18.97 -13.93 -0.19
CA ASP A 2 -20.05 -13.10 -0.76
C ASP A 2 -19.47 -12.18 -1.84
N GLN A 3 -19.99 -12.24 -3.06
CA GLN A 3 -19.54 -11.43 -4.19
C GLN A 3 -19.70 -9.92 -3.91
N LYS A 4 -20.73 -9.52 -3.13
CA LYS A 4 -20.93 -8.13 -2.74
C LYS A 4 -19.83 -7.62 -1.81
N LEU A 5 -19.33 -8.49 -0.93
CA LEU A 5 -18.23 -8.17 -0.05
C LEU A 5 -16.94 -7.95 -0.85
N LEU A 6 -16.66 -8.82 -1.83
CA LEU A 6 -15.50 -8.65 -2.72
C LEU A 6 -15.54 -7.32 -3.47
N THR A 7 -16.70 -6.96 -4.04
CA THR A 7 -16.89 -5.67 -4.72
C THR A 7 -16.71 -4.49 -3.77
N LEU A 8 -17.20 -4.58 -2.52
CA LEU A 8 -17.07 -3.52 -1.53
C LEU A 8 -15.61 -3.31 -1.11
N LEU A 9 -14.85 -4.39 -0.87
CA LEU A 9 -13.43 -4.30 -0.52
C LEU A 9 -12.63 -3.64 -1.63
N HIS A 10 -12.85 -4.06 -2.88
CA HIS A 10 -12.21 -3.44 -4.04
C HIS A 10 -12.59 -1.96 -4.19
N PHE A 11 -13.87 -1.61 -4.03
CA PHE A 11 -14.32 -0.23 -4.06
C PHE A 11 -13.65 0.62 -2.97
N ASN A 12 -13.57 0.10 -1.74
CA ASN A 12 -12.92 0.80 -0.63
C ASN A 12 -11.44 1.04 -0.89
N LEU A 13 -10.74 0.06 -1.47
CA LEU A 13 -9.34 0.20 -1.84
C LEU A 13 -9.15 1.28 -2.92
N VAL A 14 -9.91 1.23 -4.02
CA VAL A 14 -9.79 2.23 -5.10
C VAL A 14 -10.12 3.64 -4.59
N ARG A 15 -11.15 3.78 -3.76
CA ARG A 15 -11.49 5.05 -3.10
C ARG A 15 -10.34 5.55 -2.23
N ALA A 16 -9.77 4.68 -1.40
CA ALA A 16 -8.65 5.00 -0.53
C ALA A 16 -7.41 5.49 -1.30
N LEU A 17 -7.03 4.79 -2.37
CA LEU A 17 -5.91 5.19 -3.23
C LEU A 17 -6.16 6.56 -3.88
N THR A 18 -7.38 6.79 -4.37
CA THR A 18 -7.78 8.08 -4.96
C THR A 18 -7.68 9.21 -3.94
N GLU A 19 -8.15 8.99 -2.70
CA GLU A 19 -8.05 9.99 -1.62
C GLU A 19 -6.61 10.32 -1.27
N LEU A 20 -5.70 9.34 -1.25
CA LEU A 20 -4.28 9.55 -0.96
C LEU A 20 -3.58 10.37 -2.06
N VAL A 21 -3.87 10.09 -3.33
CA VAL A 21 -3.40 10.90 -4.47
C VAL A 21 -3.80 12.37 -4.30
N LEU A 22 -5.07 12.61 -3.93
CA LEU A 22 -5.59 13.96 -3.72
C LEU A 22 -4.97 14.65 -2.49
N ILE A 23 -4.75 13.94 -1.38
CA ILE A 23 -4.08 14.47 -0.17
C ILE A 23 -2.66 14.93 -0.50
N LEU A 24 -1.96 14.15 -1.32
CA LEU A 24 -0.60 14.46 -1.79
C LEU A 24 -0.58 15.50 -2.92
N ARG A 25 -1.75 15.97 -3.38
CA ARG A 25 -1.93 16.88 -4.52
C ARG A 25 -1.25 16.38 -5.79
N LEU A 26 -1.22 15.07 -5.95
CA LEU A 26 -0.75 14.42 -7.17
C LEU A 26 -1.86 14.48 -8.22
N ASP A 27 -1.46 14.52 -9.49
CA ASP A 27 -2.37 14.50 -10.62
C ASP A 27 -2.71 13.04 -10.97
N PRO A 28 -3.95 12.57 -10.72
CA PRO A 28 -4.31 11.18 -10.95
C PRO A 28 -4.14 10.75 -12.42
N ASP A 29 -4.29 11.69 -13.36
CA ASP A 29 -4.18 11.39 -14.79
C ASP A 29 -2.72 11.16 -15.21
N LYS A 30 -1.75 11.56 -14.39
CA LYS A 30 -0.30 11.41 -14.64
C LYS A 30 0.34 10.27 -13.84
N MET A 31 -0.40 9.59 -12.98
CA MET A 31 0.14 8.50 -12.16
C MET A 31 0.56 7.27 -12.98
N ASN A 32 0.22 7.21 -14.27
CA ASN A 32 0.70 6.18 -15.20
C ASN A 32 1.88 6.65 -16.07
N ASP A 33 2.30 7.91 -15.94
CA ASP A 33 3.43 8.47 -16.69
C ASP A 33 4.74 8.26 -15.92
N ASP A 34 5.88 8.30 -16.61
CA ASP A 34 7.20 8.28 -15.97
C ASP A 34 7.52 9.68 -15.38
N ILE A 35 6.88 9.98 -14.25
CA ILE A 35 7.03 11.24 -13.50
C ILE A 35 7.84 11.03 -12.22
N GLU A 36 8.57 12.06 -11.81
CA GLU A 36 9.30 12.04 -10.54
C GLU A 36 8.45 12.58 -9.39
N SER A 37 8.65 12.01 -8.20
CA SER A 37 8.03 12.48 -6.96
C SER A 37 8.36 13.95 -6.70
N PRO A 38 7.35 14.76 -6.30
CA PRO A 38 7.59 16.17 -6.00
C PRO A 38 8.51 16.38 -4.80
N TRP A 39 8.74 15.35 -3.96
CA TRP A 39 9.58 15.46 -2.76
C TRP A 39 11.05 15.71 -3.03
N ILE A 40 11.53 15.39 -4.23
CA ILE A 40 12.95 15.54 -4.62
C ILE A 40 13.29 16.98 -4.98
N GLU A 41 12.42 17.68 -5.71
CA GLU A 41 12.70 19.03 -6.24
C GLU A 41 12.36 20.17 -5.26
N GLY A 42 12.35 19.91 -3.96
CA GLY A 42 12.03 20.94 -2.97
C GLY A 42 10.56 21.38 -3.06
N SER A 43 9.66 20.40 -3.08
CA SER A 43 8.20 20.58 -3.08
C SER A 43 7.71 21.78 -2.27
N ASP A 44 6.90 22.64 -2.90
CA ASP A 44 6.10 23.67 -2.22
C ASP A 44 4.97 23.08 -1.35
N LEU A 45 4.81 21.75 -1.31
CA LEU A 45 3.89 21.11 -0.38
C LEU A 45 4.31 21.45 1.04
N ALA A 46 3.46 22.22 1.72
CA ALA A 46 3.58 22.46 3.14
C ALA A 46 3.43 21.13 3.89
N VAL A 47 4.54 20.43 4.11
CA VAL A 47 4.64 19.15 4.84
C VAL A 47 3.95 19.24 6.22
N GLU A 48 3.90 20.44 6.78
CA GLU A 48 3.24 20.76 8.04
C GLU A 48 1.72 20.52 8.01
N ASN A 49 1.09 20.65 6.84
CA ASN A 49 -0.34 20.42 6.63
C ASN A 49 -0.69 18.95 6.34
N LEU A 50 0.31 18.09 6.14
CA LEU A 50 0.08 16.66 5.94
C LEU A 50 -0.12 15.93 7.27
N PRO A 51 -0.99 14.90 7.30
CA PRO A 51 -1.00 13.92 8.39
C PRO A 51 0.41 13.41 8.65
N GLU A 52 0.76 13.17 9.92
CA GLU A 52 2.12 12.75 10.31
C GLU A 52 2.60 11.52 9.55
N THR A 53 1.71 10.54 9.36
CA THR A 53 1.92 9.31 8.60
C THR A 53 2.18 9.52 7.11
N MET A 54 1.73 10.65 6.56
CA MET A 54 1.87 11.00 5.14
C MET A 54 3.08 11.91 4.86
N ARG A 55 3.81 12.36 5.90
CA ARG A 55 5.03 13.15 5.70
C ARG A 55 6.10 12.30 5.01
N PRO A 56 6.93 12.89 4.13
CA PRO A 56 7.95 12.15 3.40
C PRO A 56 9.09 11.71 4.32
N THR A 57 9.60 10.50 4.07
CA THR A 57 10.80 9.98 4.71
C THR A 57 12.05 10.70 4.20
N ARG A 58 13.21 10.35 4.77
CA ARG A 58 14.50 10.80 4.27
C ARG A 58 14.76 10.28 2.85
N LEU A 59 14.45 9.00 2.56
CA LEU A 59 14.71 8.42 1.24
C LEU A 59 13.83 9.05 0.16
N GLN A 60 12.57 9.35 0.46
CA GLN A 60 11.68 10.08 -0.44
C GLN A 60 12.22 11.48 -0.83
N ARG A 61 13.13 12.08 -0.05
CA ARG A 61 13.74 13.38 -0.37
C ARG A 61 15.10 13.27 -1.05
N GLU A 62 15.72 12.10 -1.04
CA GLU A 62 17.10 11.93 -1.50
C GLU A 62 17.23 11.06 -2.76
N ILE A 63 16.27 10.17 -3.01
CA ILE A 63 16.36 9.19 -4.10
C ILE A 63 15.25 9.48 -5.11
N PRO A 64 15.55 9.79 -6.38
CA PRO A 64 14.53 9.91 -7.43
C PRO A 64 13.67 8.64 -7.53
N HIS A 65 12.35 8.81 -7.51
CA HIS A 65 11.37 7.72 -7.53
C HIS A 65 10.02 8.21 -8.06
N HIS A 66 9.16 7.28 -8.47
CA HIS A 66 7.80 7.57 -8.92
C HIS A 66 6.87 7.90 -7.73
N PRO A 67 5.94 8.88 -7.82
CA PRO A 67 5.04 9.27 -6.74
C PRO A 67 4.15 8.16 -6.17
N GLU A 68 4.00 7.03 -6.86
CA GLU A 68 3.28 5.86 -6.32
C GLU A 68 3.82 5.41 -4.96
N ALA A 69 5.14 5.51 -4.75
CA ALA A 69 5.74 5.17 -3.47
C ALA A 69 5.39 6.15 -2.34
N ASP A 70 4.78 7.30 -2.64
CA ASP A 70 4.40 8.29 -1.64
C ASP A 70 3.05 8.00 -0.99
N MET A 71 2.20 7.22 -1.67
CA MET A 71 0.77 7.11 -1.37
C MET A 71 0.47 6.38 -0.07
N PHE A 72 1.33 5.47 0.38
CA PHE A 72 1.02 4.60 1.52
C PHE A 72 1.46 5.22 2.85
N PRO A 73 0.64 5.14 3.93
CA PRO A 73 0.92 5.78 5.22
C PRO A 73 2.01 5.05 6.04
N PHE A 74 2.89 4.27 5.40
CA PHE A 74 3.84 3.35 6.02
C PHE A 74 5.27 3.71 5.62
N PRO A 75 6.00 4.50 6.44
CA PRO A 75 7.38 4.90 6.13
C PRO A 75 8.29 3.75 5.67
N GLU A 76 8.25 2.62 6.37
CA GLU A 76 9.09 1.46 6.04
C GLU A 76 8.72 0.83 4.69
N TYR A 77 7.42 0.70 4.38
CA TYR A 77 6.98 0.18 3.08
C TYR A 77 7.43 1.10 1.93
N ARG A 78 7.29 2.42 2.10
CA ARG A 78 7.71 3.42 1.11
C ARG A 78 9.21 3.35 0.86
N ASP A 79 9.99 3.32 1.94
CA ASP A 79 11.44 3.17 1.87
C ASP A 79 11.85 1.87 1.17
N ASN A 80 11.18 0.75 1.46
CA ASN A 80 11.45 -0.52 0.78
C ASN A 80 11.15 -0.47 -0.72
N LEU A 81 10.05 0.19 -1.12
CA LEU A 81 9.67 0.33 -2.52
C LEU A 81 10.70 1.17 -3.29
N ILE A 82 11.13 2.29 -2.71
CA ILE A 82 12.17 3.16 -3.26
C ILE A 82 13.50 2.41 -3.40
N LEU A 83 13.89 1.64 -2.37
CA LEU A 83 15.13 0.87 -2.40
C LEU A 83 15.09 -0.32 -3.36
N ALA A 84 13.91 -0.89 -3.60
CA ALA A 84 13.75 -1.94 -4.61
C ALA A 84 13.82 -1.36 -6.02
N GLY A 85 13.29 -0.16 -6.24
CA GLY A 85 13.34 0.54 -7.53
C GLY A 85 12.85 -0.36 -8.68
N LYS A 86 13.65 -0.45 -9.75
CA LYS A 86 13.32 -1.24 -10.96
C LYS A 86 13.37 -2.76 -10.78
N GLU A 87 13.75 -3.27 -9.61
CA GLU A 87 13.68 -4.71 -9.32
C GLU A 87 12.24 -5.17 -9.04
N VAL A 88 11.34 -4.23 -8.74
CA VAL A 88 9.90 -4.48 -8.61
C VAL A 88 9.24 -4.12 -9.93
N ASP A 89 8.46 -5.07 -10.47
CA ASP A 89 7.54 -4.81 -11.58
C ASP A 89 6.34 -4.03 -11.01
N ASP A 90 6.25 -2.75 -11.37
CA ASP A 90 5.23 -1.80 -10.92
C ASP A 90 3.84 -2.18 -11.42
N VAL A 91 3.74 -2.70 -12.65
CA VAL A 91 2.49 -3.20 -13.22
C VAL A 91 2.01 -4.42 -12.45
N GLU A 92 2.90 -5.37 -12.17
CA GLU A 92 2.56 -6.57 -11.38
C GLU A 92 2.14 -6.19 -9.96
N LEU A 93 2.90 -5.32 -9.30
CA LEU A 93 2.59 -4.84 -7.95
C LEU A 93 1.20 -4.18 -7.90
N CYS A 94 0.90 -3.29 -8.86
CA CYS A 94 -0.40 -2.61 -8.95
C CYS A 94 -1.54 -3.60 -9.17
N MET A 95 -1.37 -4.59 -10.05
CA MET A 95 -2.37 -5.63 -10.28
C MET A 95 -2.61 -6.48 -9.03
N ASP A 96 -1.54 -6.88 -8.34
CA ASP A 96 -1.63 -7.64 -7.10
C ASP A 96 -2.27 -6.84 -5.96
N ILE A 97 -2.04 -5.53 -5.89
CA ILE A 97 -2.74 -4.64 -4.94
C ILE A 97 -4.24 -4.63 -5.25
N LEU A 98 -4.63 -4.37 -6.50
CA LEU A 98 -6.03 -4.16 -6.89
C LEU A 98 -6.85 -5.44 -6.92
N TYR A 99 -6.25 -6.56 -7.33
CA TYR A 99 -6.96 -7.80 -7.60
C TYR A 99 -6.53 -8.96 -6.69
N GLY A 100 -5.45 -8.79 -5.94
CA GLY A 100 -4.89 -9.84 -5.08
C GLY A 100 -4.04 -10.83 -5.86
N VAL A 101 -3.29 -11.66 -5.13
CA VAL A 101 -2.46 -12.71 -5.71
C VAL A 101 -3.28 -14.01 -5.85
N ASP A 102 -3.23 -14.65 -7.01
CA ASP A 102 -3.97 -15.88 -7.26
C ASP A 102 -3.54 -17.01 -6.30
N PRO A 103 -4.49 -17.67 -5.61
CA PRO A 103 -4.25 -18.92 -4.88
C PRO A 103 -3.44 -20.00 -5.60
N GLU A 104 -3.50 -20.09 -6.93
CA GLU A 104 -2.71 -21.06 -7.71
C GLU A 104 -1.22 -20.66 -7.80
N GLU A 105 -0.90 -19.37 -7.72
CA GLU A 105 0.47 -18.87 -7.65
C GLU A 105 1.09 -19.09 -6.25
N ILE A 106 0.25 -19.14 -5.21
CA ILE A 106 0.67 -19.37 -3.82
C ILE A 106 -0.12 -20.54 -3.23
N ARG A 107 0.46 -21.75 -3.26
CA ARG A 107 -0.11 -22.95 -2.63
C ARG A 107 -0.56 -22.64 -1.19
N GLY A 108 -1.87 -22.45 -0.99
CA GLY A 108 -2.48 -22.36 0.34
C GLY A 108 -3.23 -21.07 0.70
N SER A 109 -3.40 -20.08 -0.19
CA SER A 109 -4.21 -18.88 0.10
C SER A 109 -5.64 -18.98 -0.45
N ALA A 110 -6.64 -18.41 0.25
CA ALA A 110 -8.05 -18.49 -0.14
C ALA A 110 -8.61 -17.14 -0.62
N SER A 111 -9.03 -17.14 -1.90
CA SER A 111 -9.86 -16.15 -2.62
C SER A 111 -9.23 -14.78 -2.92
N GLY A 112 -9.25 -14.40 -4.21
CA GLY A 112 -8.86 -13.06 -4.68
C GLY A 112 -9.80 -11.99 -4.12
N ARG A 113 -9.37 -11.34 -3.04
CA ARG A 113 -10.13 -10.30 -2.32
C ARG A 113 -9.58 -8.89 -2.49
N THR A 114 -8.62 -8.65 -3.40
CA THR A 114 -7.58 -7.57 -3.40
C THR A 114 -6.33 -7.96 -2.63
N GLY A 115 -5.22 -7.24 -2.80
CA GLY A 115 -3.97 -7.45 -2.05
C GLY A 115 -3.93 -6.70 -0.72
N LEU A 116 -4.70 -5.61 -0.63
CA LEU A 116 -4.80 -4.74 0.54
C LEU A 116 -6.27 -4.44 0.84
N ILE A 117 -6.63 -4.42 2.12
CA ILE A 117 -7.95 -4.02 2.59
C ILE A 117 -7.83 -2.71 3.36
N VAL A 118 -8.73 -1.78 3.05
CA VAL A 118 -8.86 -0.50 3.77
C VAL A 118 -10.20 -0.46 4.51
N TRP A 119 -10.10 -0.39 5.84
CA TRP A 119 -11.24 -0.45 6.76
C TRP A 119 -11.82 0.92 7.11
N ASP A 120 -11.00 1.97 7.07
CA ASP A 120 -11.37 3.33 7.50
C ASP A 120 -10.53 4.38 6.73
N ASP A 121 -10.31 5.57 7.30
CA ASP A 121 -9.53 6.65 6.69
C ASP A 121 -8.12 6.19 6.20
N PRO A 122 -7.76 6.43 4.93
CA PRO A 122 -6.58 5.81 4.32
C PRO A 122 -5.25 6.41 4.76
N TRP A 123 -5.23 7.62 5.32
CA TRP A 123 -4.01 8.20 5.88
C TRP A 123 -3.65 7.62 7.26
N LEU A 124 -4.52 6.81 7.87
CA LEU A 124 -4.24 6.17 9.15
C LEU A 124 -3.65 4.77 8.95
N GLN A 125 -2.50 4.49 9.55
CA GLN A 125 -1.86 3.15 9.49
C GLN A 125 -2.78 2.03 10.00
N THR A 126 -3.60 2.31 11.01
CA THR A 126 -4.52 1.35 11.62
C THR A 126 -5.70 0.96 10.71
N SER A 127 -5.89 1.65 9.59
CA SER A 127 -6.98 1.38 8.65
C SER A 127 -6.65 0.28 7.66
N TRP A 128 -5.38 -0.12 7.55
CA TRP A 128 -4.94 -1.04 6.49
C TRP A 128 -4.75 -2.46 7.02
N GLU A 129 -5.06 -3.42 6.16
CA GLU A 129 -4.76 -4.83 6.34
C GLU A 129 -4.15 -5.37 5.03
N VAL A 130 -3.09 -6.16 5.13
CA VAL A 130 -2.52 -6.87 3.97
C VAL A 130 -3.05 -8.29 3.89
N GLU A 131 -3.48 -8.71 2.70
CA GLU A 131 -3.90 -10.08 2.47
C GLU A 131 -2.68 -11.03 2.46
N GLU A 132 -2.87 -12.25 2.94
CA GLU A 132 -1.78 -13.19 3.19
C GLU A 132 -1.00 -13.56 1.91
N GLY A 133 -1.71 -13.74 0.77
CA GLY A 133 -1.06 -14.03 -0.51
C GLY A 133 -0.15 -12.88 -0.96
N PHE A 134 -0.66 -11.65 -0.91
CA PHE A 134 0.12 -10.45 -1.21
C PHE A 134 1.34 -10.33 -0.30
N ALA A 135 1.14 -10.48 1.00
CA ALA A 135 2.21 -10.35 1.98
C ALA A 135 3.33 -11.38 1.80
N ARG A 136 3.02 -12.59 1.32
CA ARG A 136 3.99 -13.63 1.03
C ARG A 136 4.77 -13.36 -0.26
N LYS A 137 4.08 -12.96 -1.35
CA LYS A 137 4.74 -12.61 -2.62
C LYS A 137 5.64 -11.38 -2.46
N TRP A 138 5.12 -10.33 -1.84
CA TRP A 138 5.79 -9.06 -1.66
C TRP A 138 6.46 -8.93 -0.28
N LYS A 139 6.92 -10.05 0.31
CA LYS A 139 7.50 -10.07 1.66
C LYS A 139 8.64 -9.07 1.83
N ARG A 140 9.44 -8.82 0.79
CA ARG A 140 10.51 -7.81 0.82
C ARG A 140 9.99 -6.39 1.06
N LEU A 141 8.79 -6.08 0.59
CA LEU A 141 8.19 -4.75 0.73
C LEU A 141 7.45 -4.57 2.06
N VAL A 142 6.79 -5.63 2.55
CA VAL A 142 5.93 -5.53 3.76
C VAL A 142 6.52 -6.18 5.02
N GLY A 143 7.52 -7.04 4.90
CA GLY A 143 7.95 -7.95 5.97
C GLY A 143 8.57 -7.29 7.20
N ASN A 144 9.26 -6.17 7.02
CA ASN A 144 9.80 -5.34 8.11
C ASN A 144 8.86 -4.18 8.51
N CYS A 145 7.71 -4.03 7.86
CA CYS A 145 6.75 -2.96 8.14
C CYS A 145 5.88 -3.33 9.35
N GLY A 146 6.44 -3.19 10.55
CA GLY A 146 5.80 -3.62 11.79
C GLY A 146 4.43 -2.99 12.03
N SER A 147 4.23 -1.72 11.65
CA SER A 147 2.94 -1.02 11.73
C SER A 147 1.86 -1.67 10.85
N LEU A 148 2.17 -2.02 9.60
CA LEU A 148 1.26 -2.72 8.69
C LEU A 148 0.93 -4.13 9.21
N ILE A 149 1.92 -4.89 9.68
CA ILE A 149 1.70 -6.24 10.23
C ILE A 149 0.88 -6.19 11.52
N ASN A 150 1.11 -5.19 12.38
CA ASN A 150 0.33 -5.00 13.60
C ASN A 150 -1.13 -4.66 13.29
N SER A 151 -1.38 -3.75 12.34
CA SER A 151 -2.72 -3.39 11.88
C SER A 151 -3.44 -4.59 11.25
N THR A 152 -2.76 -5.31 10.37
CA THR A 152 -3.25 -6.57 9.77
C THR A 152 -3.67 -7.57 10.83
N ASN A 153 -2.81 -7.81 11.83
CA ASN A 153 -3.11 -8.75 12.90
C ASN A 153 -4.20 -8.27 13.86
N TYR A 154 -4.41 -6.97 13.99
CA TYR A 154 -5.56 -6.42 14.71
C TYR A 154 -6.88 -6.79 14.01
N TRP A 155 -6.98 -6.54 12.71
CA TRP A 155 -8.19 -6.82 11.93
C TRP A 155 -8.47 -8.31 11.77
N ARG A 156 -7.44 -9.13 11.52
CA ARG A 156 -7.57 -10.60 11.51
C ARG A 156 -8.13 -11.12 12.83
N ARG A 157 -7.59 -10.67 13.97
CA ARG A 157 -8.08 -11.07 15.30
C ARG A 157 -9.53 -10.65 15.57
N SER A 158 -9.95 -9.46 15.12
CA SER A 158 -11.32 -8.99 15.35
C SER A 158 -12.37 -9.86 14.63
N ARG A 159 -11.95 -10.59 13.57
CA ARG A 159 -12.76 -11.58 12.85
C ARG A 159 -12.49 -13.04 13.26
N GLY A 160 -11.64 -13.28 14.26
CA GLY A 160 -11.28 -14.63 14.71
C GLY A 160 -10.30 -15.38 13.81
N GLU A 161 -9.61 -14.69 12.90
CA GLU A 161 -8.58 -15.26 12.04
C GLU A 161 -7.24 -15.37 12.77
N LYS A 162 -6.40 -16.32 12.33
CA LYS A 162 -5.03 -16.48 12.85
C LYS A 162 -4.17 -15.28 12.47
N PRO A 163 -3.22 -14.85 13.32
CA PRO A 163 -2.28 -13.80 12.94
C PRO A 163 -1.49 -14.20 11.69
N LEU A 164 -1.26 -13.22 10.82
CA LEU A 164 -0.30 -13.30 9.73
C LEU A 164 1.12 -13.33 10.32
N LEU A 165 1.86 -14.37 9.95
CA LEU A 165 3.26 -14.58 10.30
C LEU A 165 4.07 -14.66 9.00
N LEU A 166 5.06 -13.79 8.88
CA LEU A 166 5.97 -13.69 7.74
C LEU A 166 7.37 -14.18 8.17
N ASP A 167 7.47 -15.47 8.46
CA ASP A 167 8.73 -16.17 8.80
C ASP A 167 9.74 -16.06 7.67
#